data_AF-A0A8B6CFX0-F1
#
_entry.id   AF-A0A8B6CFX0-F1
#
_cell.length_a   1.000
_cell.length_b   1.000
_cell.length_c   1.000
_cell.angle_alpha   90.00
_cell.angle_beta   90.00
_cell.angle_gamma   90.00
#
_symmetry.space_group_name_H-M   'P 1'
#
loop_
_entity.id
_entity.type
_entity.pdbx_description
1 polymer ?
#
loop_
_entity_poly.entity_id
_entity_poly.type
_entity_poly.pdbx_seq_one_letter_code
_entity_poly.pdbx_strand_id
1 'polypeptide(L)'
;MISNKREESQQIDHDRSIHLAYRFKEEVVPPAILYRFIATFISIWKLRVSAKSSRLMIFTDSADVRIDADHDMRFDIQGNRFIVSLIHKDNKNTIIPTIASTAQECLTHAITNISNFYFSVSGDSACNRDLPFTIQIGIPCGTDLCFFDHTLSAKEWICPEHKTKHKTNDVSNMVCRQGLDKVWLDRQPEDKHLGRLAAKLTNEDTRKIYIRLQEVDPALQWNIINESSKRGGFDIKINALYDWKKSSVFASFKQLQQSLNDEDIRHSQIMSDQPREKLQLRPSISNTQKLPDHIGNQTFQLGIELGLSVVEMQQIENEHVTNLRSQTEEVLNKWRILPEATYEVLAKALHRLQLSSVLSYLTYEEDLEEQMEVGLAEKVKEELQEQVEEGLKEEVKEGSQEQVEVGLKEEVANRIIHDIQNSQILDYMITHLVISSDDRRRIEQHAGQDDQNRALLREVIKRGEPTYTVFIYALLTSGYPDLANELKSDGQEEGSSAAIVQTGNIENKGLSNWTVPMYKVRLQKNYSNIIDSIQHEQIVDHLISRDVLTIAESQMINACPAQIQKNRKLMDILLHGSEHAYIEFLKALRKDSVYSELADKIENTTVASRDISTINGCFK
;
A
#
# COMPACT_ATOMS: atom_id res chain seq x y z
N MET A 1 -19.31 24.85 -52.08
CA MET A 1 -20.36 23.84 -52.37
C MET A 1 -19.84 22.46 -51.97
N ILE A 2 -19.96 22.10 -50.69
CA ILE A 2 -19.77 20.72 -50.23
C ILE A 2 -21.14 20.08 -50.43
N SER A 3 -21.29 19.32 -51.52
CA SER A 3 -22.56 18.70 -51.92
C SER A 3 -23.04 17.70 -50.86
N ASN A 4 -24.31 17.81 -50.50
CA ASN A 4 -25.11 17.01 -49.55
C ASN A 4 -25.21 15.51 -49.90
N LYS A 5 -24.10 14.80 -50.13
CA LYS A 5 -24.12 13.33 -50.19
C LYS A 5 -24.10 12.72 -48.79
N ARG A 6 -25.14 13.05 -48.00
CA ARG A 6 -25.54 12.28 -46.81
C ARG A 6 -26.31 11.00 -47.21
N GLU A 7 -26.63 10.85 -48.50
CA GLU A 7 -27.37 9.71 -49.07
C GLU A 7 -26.69 8.34 -48.88
N GLU A 8 -25.39 8.29 -48.59
CA GLU A 8 -24.71 7.04 -48.26
C GLU A 8 -24.67 6.70 -46.76
N SER A 9 -25.09 7.61 -45.87
CA SER A 9 -25.28 7.24 -44.46
C SER A 9 -26.47 6.31 -44.41
N GLN A 10 -26.20 5.01 -44.25
CA GLN A 10 -27.22 3.97 -44.11
C GLN A 10 -28.27 4.47 -43.12
N GLN A 11 -29.52 4.56 -43.59
CA GLN A 11 -30.66 4.75 -42.71
C GLN A 11 -30.55 3.68 -41.62
N ILE A 12 -30.54 4.11 -40.35
CA ILE A 12 -30.36 3.18 -39.25
C ILE A 12 -31.56 2.24 -39.28
N ASP A 13 -31.27 0.95 -39.32
CA ASP A 13 -32.30 -0.07 -39.24
C ASP A 13 -32.76 -0.20 -37.79
N HIS A 14 -33.79 0.57 -37.47
CA HIS A 14 -34.39 0.68 -36.15
C HIS A 14 -34.87 -0.65 -35.56
N ASP A 15 -35.12 -1.66 -36.40
CA ASP A 15 -35.52 -3.00 -35.93
C ASP A 15 -34.32 -3.83 -35.44
N ARG A 16 -33.12 -3.43 -35.83
CA ARG A 16 -31.86 -4.06 -35.43
C ARG A 16 -31.07 -3.27 -34.39
N SER A 17 -31.60 -2.13 -33.95
CA SER A 17 -30.87 -1.22 -33.06
C SER A 17 -31.58 -0.89 -31.76
N ILE A 18 -30.76 -0.57 -30.77
CA ILE A 18 -31.15 0.01 -29.48
C ILE A 18 -30.60 1.43 -29.46
N HIS A 19 -31.43 2.39 -29.05
CA HIS A 19 -31.05 3.79 -29.05
C HIS A 19 -31.07 4.37 -27.64
N LEU A 20 -29.97 5.01 -27.27
CA LEU A 20 -29.82 5.80 -26.05
C LEU A 20 -29.51 7.23 -26.45
N ALA A 21 -30.00 8.21 -25.69
CA ALA A 21 -29.62 9.60 -25.89
C ALA A 21 -29.22 10.24 -24.56
N TYR A 22 -28.11 10.97 -24.59
CA TYR A 22 -27.66 11.83 -23.51
C TYR A 22 -28.10 13.25 -23.85
N ARG A 23 -29.18 13.70 -23.21
CA ARG A 23 -29.75 15.03 -23.44
C ARG A 23 -29.17 16.01 -22.44
N PHE A 24 -28.37 16.95 -22.92
CA PHE A 24 -27.81 18.02 -22.09
C PHE A 24 -28.90 19.01 -21.66
N LYS A 25 -28.77 19.58 -20.46
CA LYS A 25 -29.69 20.60 -19.93
C LYS A 25 -29.57 21.90 -20.71
N GLU A 26 -28.36 22.23 -21.14
CA GLU A 26 -28.09 23.36 -22.01
C GLU A 26 -28.66 23.12 -23.41
N GLU A 27 -29.22 24.16 -24.02
CA GLU A 27 -29.78 24.09 -25.37
C GLU A 27 -28.68 24.03 -26.45
N VAL A 28 -27.51 24.60 -26.15
CA VAL A 28 -26.36 24.63 -27.05
C VAL A 28 -25.20 23.92 -26.38
N VAL A 29 -24.84 22.75 -26.90
CA VAL A 29 -23.64 22.02 -26.49
C VAL A 29 -22.48 22.51 -27.36
N PRO A 30 -21.39 23.03 -26.76
CA PRO A 30 -20.20 23.43 -27.53
C PRO A 30 -19.72 22.29 -28.45
N PRO A 31 -19.52 22.54 -29.76
CA PRO A 31 -19.05 21.51 -30.70
C PRO A 31 -17.76 20.82 -30.26
N ALA A 32 -16.90 21.52 -29.53
CA ALA A 32 -15.67 20.98 -28.97
C ALA A 32 -15.89 19.79 -28.02
N ILE A 33 -16.95 19.84 -27.19
CA ILE A 33 -17.34 18.75 -26.29
C ILE A 33 -17.72 17.52 -27.12
N LEU A 34 -18.51 17.74 -28.16
CA LEU A 34 -19.01 16.70 -29.05
C LEU A 34 -17.89 16.04 -29.87
N TYR A 35 -16.94 16.81 -30.39
CA TYR A 35 -15.76 16.25 -31.06
C TYR A 35 -14.86 15.47 -30.10
N ARG A 36 -14.72 15.92 -28.85
CA ARG A 36 -14.00 15.17 -27.82
C ARG A 36 -14.68 13.84 -27.51
N PHE A 37 -16.02 13.78 -27.55
CA PHE A 37 -16.74 12.51 -27.42
C PHE A 37 -16.39 11.55 -28.54
N ILE A 38 -16.56 11.98 -29.79
CA ILE A 38 -16.23 11.14 -30.94
C ILE A 38 -14.78 10.69 -30.85
N ALA A 39 -13.84 11.60 -30.58
CA ALA A 39 -12.41 11.30 -30.44
C ALA A 39 -12.12 10.26 -29.34
N THR A 40 -12.78 10.36 -28.19
CA THR A 40 -12.64 9.39 -27.10
C THR A 40 -13.15 8.02 -27.53
N PHE A 41 -14.28 7.93 -28.23
CA PHE A 41 -14.84 6.63 -28.61
C PHE A 41 -14.09 5.96 -29.74
N ILE A 42 -13.59 6.70 -30.73
CA ILE A 42 -12.76 6.13 -31.78
C ILE A 42 -11.37 5.68 -31.28
N SER A 43 -10.95 6.16 -30.10
CA SER A 43 -9.75 5.66 -29.43
C SER A 43 -9.96 4.29 -28.76
N ILE A 44 -11.22 3.95 -28.46
CA ILE A 44 -11.61 2.69 -27.82
C ILE A 44 -12.02 1.66 -28.88
N TRP A 45 -12.83 2.06 -29.86
CA TRP A 45 -13.40 1.18 -30.87
C TRP A 45 -12.93 1.54 -32.27
N LYS A 46 -12.76 0.52 -33.12
CA LYS A 46 -12.30 0.71 -34.49
C LYS A 46 -13.37 1.38 -35.33
N LEU A 47 -13.03 2.46 -36.02
CA LEU A 47 -13.90 3.09 -37.00
C LEU A 47 -14.34 2.08 -38.07
N ARG A 48 -15.63 2.11 -38.40
CA ARG A 48 -16.19 1.29 -39.47
C ARG A 48 -15.72 1.83 -40.82
N VAL A 49 -15.33 0.92 -41.70
CA VAL A 49 -14.98 1.24 -43.09
C VAL A 49 -16.14 0.83 -43.98
N SER A 50 -16.64 1.75 -44.81
CA SER A 50 -17.69 1.45 -45.78
C SER A 50 -17.21 0.40 -46.78
N ALA A 51 -17.96 -0.70 -46.92
CA ALA A 51 -17.64 -1.75 -47.88
C ALA A 51 -17.70 -1.26 -49.35
N LYS A 52 -18.51 -0.23 -49.64
CA LYS A 52 -18.69 0.29 -51.00
C LYS A 52 -17.63 1.30 -51.40
N SER A 53 -17.23 2.17 -50.47
CA SER A 53 -16.36 3.32 -50.77
C SER A 53 -14.97 3.23 -50.14
N SER A 54 -14.71 2.23 -49.28
CA SER A 54 -13.49 2.10 -48.47
C SER A 54 -13.17 3.33 -47.61
N ARG A 55 -14.17 4.20 -47.37
CA ARG A 55 -14.02 5.40 -46.54
C ARG A 55 -14.34 5.08 -45.08
N LEU A 56 -13.64 5.78 -44.18
CA LEU A 56 -13.97 5.78 -42.75
C LEU A 56 -15.32 6.45 -42.54
N MET A 57 -16.19 5.82 -41.77
CA MET A 57 -17.54 6.31 -41.46
C MET A 57 -17.47 7.31 -40.30
N ILE A 58 -16.80 8.43 -40.52
CA ILE A 58 -16.73 9.56 -39.58
C ILE A 58 -17.15 10.84 -40.30
N PHE A 59 -18.10 11.54 -39.70
CA PHE A 59 -18.70 12.77 -40.21
C PHE A 59 -18.66 13.84 -39.13
N THR A 60 -19.06 15.06 -39.49
CA THR A 60 -19.05 16.21 -38.57
C THR A 60 -19.95 16.03 -37.36
N ASP A 61 -21.01 15.25 -37.47
CA ASP A 61 -22.04 15.05 -36.44
C ASP A 61 -22.36 13.58 -36.19
N SER A 62 -21.61 12.64 -36.77
CA SER A 62 -21.85 11.21 -36.60
C SER A 62 -20.59 10.38 -36.82
N ALA A 63 -20.53 9.21 -36.19
CA ALA A 63 -19.46 8.25 -36.40
C ALA A 63 -19.96 6.81 -36.19
N ASP A 64 -19.54 5.90 -37.06
CA ASP A 64 -19.78 4.47 -36.90
C ASP A 64 -18.50 3.78 -36.43
N VAL A 65 -18.59 3.02 -35.36
CA VAL A 65 -17.51 2.17 -34.84
C VAL A 65 -17.96 0.73 -34.76
N ARG A 66 -17.01 -0.20 -34.90
CA ARG A 66 -17.25 -1.63 -34.73
C ARG A 66 -16.88 -2.04 -33.32
N ILE A 67 -17.83 -2.68 -32.62
CA ILE A 67 -17.56 -3.28 -31.31
C ILE A 67 -16.99 -4.69 -31.50
N ASP A 68 -17.68 -5.52 -32.27
CA ASP A 68 -17.26 -6.90 -32.57
C ASP A 68 -17.72 -7.33 -33.99
N ALA A 69 -17.75 -8.63 -34.27
CA ALA A 69 -18.16 -9.16 -35.58
C ALA A 69 -19.64 -8.94 -35.90
N ASP A 70 -20.49 -8.81 -34.87
CA ASP A 70 -21.94 -8.84 -34.96
C ASP A 70 -22.59 -7.52 -34.50
N HIS A 71 -21.83 -6.66 -33.83
CA HIS A 71 -22.29 -5.40 -33.27
C HIS A 71 -21.49 -4.21 -33.80
N ASP A 72 -22.22 -3.26 -34.38
CA ASP A 72 -21.74 -1.92 -34.70
C ASP A 72 -22.34 -0.92 -33.68
N MET A 73 -21.67 0.19 -33.43
CA MET A 73 -22.19 1.32 -32.65
C MET A 73 -22.12 2.58 -33.48
N ARG A 74 -23.22 3.31 -33.54
CA ARG A 74 -23.30 4.60 -34.23
C ARG A 74 -23.56 5.72 -33.24
N PHE A 75 -22.79 6.78 -33.36
CA PHE A 75 -22.98 8.02 -32.65
C PHE A 75 -23.62 9.03 -33.60
N ASP A 76 -24.65 9.73 -33.15
CA ASP A 76 -25.25 10.85 -33.87
C ASP A 76 -25.45 12.03 -32.90
N ILE A 77 -25.18 13.24 -33.38
CA ILE A 77 -25.34 14.47 -32.62
C ILE A 77 -26.54 15.21 -33.19
N GLN A 78 -27.54 15.49 -32.35
CA GLN A 78 -28.76 16.19 -32.75
C GLN A 78 -29.12 17.26 -31.72
N GLY A 79 -28.83 18.53 -32.03
CA GLY A 79 -29.05 19.64 -31.11
C GLY A 79 -28.26 19.44 -29.82
N ASN A 80 -28.97 19.36 -28.69
CA ASN A 80 -28.39 19.07 -27.38
C ASN A 80 -28.45 17.59 -26.97
N ARG A 81 -28.59 16.67 -27.94
CA ARG A 81 -28.57 15.23 -27.71
C ARG A 81 -27.35 14.59 -28.34
N PHE A 82 -26.66 13.77 -27.55
CA PHE A 82 -25.70 12.78 -28.05
C PHE A 82 -26.39 11.43 -28.09
N ILE A 83 -26.73 10.96 -29.29
CA ILE A 83 -27.48 9.73 -29.54
C ILE A 83 -26.51 8.61 -29.85
N VAL A 84 -26.75 7.45 -29.24
CA VAL A 84 -25.95 6.25 -29.42
C VAL A 84 -26.88 5.12 -29.82
N SER A 85 -26.62 4.57 -31.00
CA SER A 85 -27.36 3.44 -31.57
C SER A 85 -26.47 2.21 -31.56
N LEU A 86 -26.79 1.21 -30.75
CA LEU A 86 -26.14 -0.09 -30.77
C LEU A 86 -26.88 -0.98 -31.76
N ILE A 87 -26.19 -1.45 -32.80
CA ILE A 87 -26.78 -2.10 -33.98
C ILE A 87 -26.25 -3.52 -34.07
N HIS A 88 -27.15 -4.51 -34.06
CA HIS A 88 -26.79 -5.89 -34.35
C HIS A 88 -26.92 -6.18 -35.84
N LYS A 89 -26.10 -7.09 -36.38
CA LYS A 89 -26.20 -7.51 -37.79
C LYS A 89 -27.59 -8.10 -38.14
N ASP A 90 -28.15 -8.90 -37.23
CA ASP A 90 -29.40 -9.65 -37.42
C ASP A 90 -30.63 -9.04 -36.71
N ASN A 91 -30.62 -8.87 -35.38
CA ASN A 91 -31.81 -8.48 -34.60
C ASN A 91 -31.43 -7.73 -33.31
N LYS A 92 -32.20 -6.70 -32.91
CA LYS A 92 -31.95 -6.00 -31.64
C LYS A 92 -32.09 -6.88 -30.40
N ASN A 93 -32.91 -7.93 -30.45
CA ASN A 93 -33.13 -8.85 -29.32
C ASN A 93 -31.92 -9.76 -29.03
N THR A 94 -30.99 -9.89 -29.99
CA THR A 94 -29.75 -10.66 -29.79
C THR A 94 -28.61 -9.77 -29.27
N ILE A 95 -28.83 -8.46 -29.13
CA ILE A 95 -27.88 -7.58 -28.49
C ILE A 95 -27.77 -7.99 -27.03
N ILE A 96 -26.59 -8.53 -26.68
CA ILE A 96 -26.36 -9.08 -25.37
C ILE A 96 -26.51 -7.94 -24.33
N PRO A 97 -27.35 -8.10 -23.29
CA PRO A 97 -27.57 -7.05 -22.29
C PRO A 97 -26.28 -6.52 -21.66
N THR A 98 -25.27 -7.39 -21.54
CA THR A 98 -23.95 -7.04 -21.04
C THR A 98 -23.16 -6.13 -21.99
N ILE A 99 -23.36 -6.19 -23.31
CA ILE A 99 -22.74 -5.24 -24.26
C ILE A 99 -23.42 -3.89 -24.15
N ALA A 100 -24.76 -3.87 -24.15
CA ALA A 100 -25.54 -2.64 -24.01
C ALA A 100 -25.22 -1.90 -22.70
N SER A 101 -25.20 -2.62 -21.57
CA SER A 101 -24.88 -2.05 -20.26
C SER A 101 -23.45 -1.52 -20.19
N THR A 102 -22.46 -2.27 -20.71
CA THR A 102 -21.07 -1.80 -20.72
C THR A 102 -20.86 -0.60 -21.64
N ALA A 103 -21.49 -0.59 -22.82
CA ALA A 103 -21.47 0.57 -23.69
C ALA A 103 -22.05 1.79 -22.96
N GLN A 104 -23.25 1.66 -22.38
CA GLN A 104 -23.88 2.74 -21.60
C GLN A 104 -22.97 3.24 -20.48
N GLU A 105 -22.33 2.36 -19.72
CA GLU A 105 -21.48 2.75 -18.59
C GLU A 105 -20.22 3.49 -19.05
N CYS A 106 -19.54 2.98 -20.08
CA CYS A 106 -18.38 3.64 -20.69
C CYS A 106 -18.76 5.02 -21.24
N LEU A 107 -19.88 5.11 -21.95
CA LEU A 107 -20.42 6.35 -22.50
C LEU A 107 -20.74 7.35 -21.41
N THR A 108 -21.46 6.93 -20.37
CA THR A 108 -21.84 7.79 -19.24
C THR A 108 -20.59 8.33 -18.55
N HIS A 109 -19.61 7.48 -18.26
CA HIS A 109 -18.37 7.89 -17.62
C HIS A 109 -17.55 8.88 -18.48
N ALA A 110 -17.38 8.60 -19.78
CA ALA A 110 -16.70 9.50 -20.70
C ALA A 110 -17.42 10.85 -20.80
N ILE A 111 -18.76 10.82 -20.88
CA ILE A 111 -19.61 12.02 -20.93
C ILE A 111 -19.47 12.86 -19.67
N THR A 112 -19.52 12.24 -18.51
CA THR A 112 -19.31 12.92 -17.23
C THR A 112 -17.94 13.58 -17.16
N ASN A 113 -16.85 12.86 -17.49
CA ASN A 113 -15.50 13.38 -17.34
C ASN A 113 -15.21 14.57 -18.28
N ILE A 114 -15.62 14.46 -19.54
CA ILE A 114 -15.44 15.55 -20.51
C ILE A 114 -16.28 16.76 -20.13
N SER A 115 -17.51 16.53 -19.67
CA SER A 115 -18.38 17.61 -19.19
C SER A 115 -17.74 18.32 -18.00
N ASN A 116 -17.35 17.57 -16.97
CA ASN A 116 -16.72 18.11 -15.76
C ASN A 116 -15.45 18.91 -16.08
N PHE A 117 -14.60 18.39 -16.98
CA PHE A 117 -13.42 19.12 -17.44
C PHE A 117 -13.82 20.47 -18.06
N TYR A 118 -14.80 20.47 -18.98
CA TYR A 118 -15.20 21.69 -19.65
C TYR A 118 -15.78 22.73 -18.69
N PHE A 119 -16.65 22.28 -17.77
CA PHE A 119 -17.23 23.14 -16.75
C PHE A 119 -16.18 23.70 -15.78
N SER A 120 -15.19 22.89 -15.39
CA SER A 120 -14.08 23.35 -14.54
C SER A 120 -13.23 24.44 -15.20
N VAL A 121 -13.04 24.37 -16.52
CA VAL A 121 -12.24 25.35 -17.28
C VAL A 121 -13.04 26.61 -17.56
N SER A 122 -14.38 26.56 -17.61
CA SER A 122 -15.22 27.73 -17.87
C SER A 122 -15.31 28.74 -16.71
N GLY A 123 -14.68 28.48 -15.56
CA GLY A 123 -14.56 29.45 -14.46
C GLY A 123 -15.82 29.67 -13.62
N ASP A 124 -16.91 28.95 -13.89
CA ASP A 124 -18.11 28.93 -13.06
C ASP A 124 -17.85 28.06 -11.82
N SER A 125 -17.18 28.64 -10.81
CA SER A 125 -16.77 27.99 -9.55
C SER A 125 -17.94 27.69 -8.59
N ALA A 126 -19.19 27.78 -9.05
CA ALA A 126 -20.38 27.63 -8.22
C ALA A 126 -21.23 26.40 -8.62
N CYS A 127 -21.14 25.40 -7.73
CA CYS A 127 -22.06 24.28 -7.49
C CYS A 127 -21.63 22.90 -8.03
N ASN A 128 -21.59 21.94 -7.10
CA ASN A 128 -21.84 20.51 -7.31
C ASN A 128 -23.18 20.31 -8.04
N ARG A 129 -23.23 20.56 -9.36
CA ARG A 129 -24.45 20.34 -10.13
C ARG A 129 -24.55 18.88 -10.50
N ASP A 130 -25.72 18.31 -10.25
CA ASP A 130 -26.19 17.06 -10.87
C ASP A 130 -25.78 17.01 -12.34
N LEU A 131 -25.40 15.81 -12.80
CA LEU A 131 -25.00 15.51 -14.18
C LEU A 131 -25.73 16.43 -15.18
N PRO A 132 -25.00 17.15 -16.06
CA PRO A 132 -25.57 18.16 -16.95
C PRO A 132 -26.43 17.54 -18.06
N PHE A 133 -26.69 16.22 -18.01
CA PHE A 133 -27.51 15.52 -18.97
C PHE A 133 -28.46 14.53 -18.30
N THR A 134 -29.58 14.25 -18.96
CA THR A 134 -30.46 13.13 -18.64
C THR A 134 -30.31 12.04 -19.69
N ILE A 135 -30.44 10.78 -19.27
CA ILE A 135 -30.45 9.64 -20.18
C ILE A 135 -31.87 9.42 -20.66
N GLN A 136 -32.07 9.42 -21.97
CA GLN A 136 -33.32 9.13 -22.63
C GLN A 136 -33.16 7.86 -23.46
N ILE A 137 -34.27 7.16 -23.70
CA ILE A 137 -34.30 5.97 -24.54
C ILE A 137 -34.99 6.33 -25.85
N GLY A 138 -34.34 6.05 -26.96
CA GLY A 138 -34.88 6.27 -28.29
C GLY A 138 -35.78 5.10 -28.69
N ILE A 139 -37.02 5.42 -29.03
CA ILE A 139 -38.03 4.49 -29.50
C ILE A 139 -38.40 4.86 -30.94
N PRO A 140 -38.29 3.92 -31.89
CA PRO A 140 -38.70 4.16 -33.27
C PRO A 140 -40.21 4.46 -33.32
N CYS A 141 -40.57 5.55 -33.97
CA CYS A 141 -41.94 6.01 -34.11
C CYS A 141 -42.21 6.33 -35.58
N GLY A 142 -42.52 5.29 -36.37
CA GLY A 142 -42.57 5.39 -37.83
C GLY A 142 -41.15 5.44 -38.41
N THR A 143 -40.84 6.49 -39.15
CA THR A 143 -39.49 6.74 -39.72
C THR A 143 -38.57 7.53 -38.78
N ASP A 144 -39.12 8.09 -37.71
CA ASP A 144 -38.41 8.96 -36.78
C ASP A 144 -38.04 8.22 -35.49
N LEU A 145 -37.09 8.77 -34.75
CA LEU A 145 -36.68 8.28 -33.43
C LEU A 145 -37.14 9.27 -32.36
N CYS A 146 -38.00 8.81 -31.44
CA CYS A 146 -38.53 9.64 -30.37
C CYS A 146 -37.90 9.28 -29.04
N PHE A 147 -37.64 10.27 -28.19
CA PHE A 147 -36.89 10.07 -26.95
C PHE A 147 -37.80 10.17 -25.74
N PHE A 148 -37.72 9.15 -24.90
CA PHE A 148 -38.49 9.01 -23.67
C PHE A 148 -37.56 9.07 -22.46
N ASP A 149 -37.95 9.83 -21.43
CA ASP A 149 -37.22 9.83 -20.17
C ASP A 149 -37.51 8.54 -19.40
N HIS A 150 -36.48 7.72 -19.24
CA HIS A 150 -36.59 6.41 -18.61
C HIS A 150 -37.07 6.47 -17.15
N THR A 151 -36.96 7.61 -16.47
CA THR A 151 -37.42 7.76 -15.08
C THR A 151 -38.94 7.69 -14.95
N LEU A 152 -39.70 7.90 -16.03
CA LEU A 152 -41.15 7.86 -16.05
C LEU A 152 -41.64 6.40 -16.03
N SER A 153 -42.11 5.93 -14.86
CA SER A 153 -42.53 4.54 -14.60
C SER A 153 -43.89 4.13 -15.20
N ALA A 154 -44.32 4.74 -16.29
CA ALA A 154 -45.61 4.44 -16.90
C ALA A 154 -45.57 3.07 -17.63
N LYS A 155 -46.65 2.27 -17.52
CA LYS A 155 -46.82 1.00 -18.27
C LYS A 155 -46.97 1.23 -19.79
N GLU A 156 -47.44 2.41 -20.17
CA GLU A 156 -47.58 2.85 -21.55
C GLU A 156 -47.02 4.26 -21.66
N TRP A 157 -46.23 4.50 -22.71
CA TRP A 157 -45.75 5.82 -23.08
C TRP A 157 -46.40 6.24 -24.38
N ILE A 158 -46.95 7.46 -24.43
CA ILE A 158 -47.53 8.03 -25.65
C ILE A 158 -46.53 9.05 -26.19
N CYS A 159 -46.04 8.81 -27.40
CA CYS A 159 -45.13 9.74 -28.06
C CYS A 159 -45.79 11.12 -28.16
N PRO A 160 -45.19 12.18 -27.59
CA PRO A 160 -45.82 13.51 -27.58
C PRO A 160 -45.96 14.08 -29.00
N GLU A 161 -45.04 13.74 -29.90
CA GLU A 161 -44.97 14.23 -31.28
C GLU A 161 -45.93 13.47 -32.20
N HIS A 162 -45.83 12.13 -32.25
CA HIS A 162 -46.61 11.31 -33.19
C HIS A 162 -47.88 10.68 -32.61
N LYS A 163 -48.14 10.86 -31.31
CA LYS A 163 -49.28 10.27 -30.56
C LYS A 163 -49.36 8.73 -30.59
N THR A 164 -48.27 8.06 -30.97
CA THR A 164 -48.19 6.59 -30.98
C THR A 164 -48.00 6.05 -29.56
N LYS A 165 -48.70 4.96 -29.23
CA LYS A 165 -48.56 4.28 -27.94
C LYS A 165 -47.46 3.22 -28.01
N HIS A 166 -46.55 3.25 -27.04
CA HIS A 166 -45.47 2.26 -26.90
C HIS A 166 -45.58 1.56 -25.55
N LYS A 167 -45.30 0.25 -25.53
CA LYS A 167 -45.20 -0.54 -24.30
C LYS A 167 -43.81 -0.35 -23.69
N THR A 168 -43.74 0.02 -22.41
CA THR A 168 -42.46 0.31 -21.74
C THR A 168 -41.73 -0.95 -21.26
N ASN A 169 -42.37 -2.12 -21.26
CA ASN A 169 -41.75 -3.39 -20.88
C ASN A 169 -40.60 -3.82 -21.81
N ASP A 170 -40.61 -3.40 -23.07
CA ASP A 170 -39.51 -3.68 -24.00
C ASP A 170 -38.24 -2.87 -23.66
N VAL A 171 -38.40 -1.85 -22.80
CA VAL A 171 -37.41 -0.80 -22.55
C VAL A 171 -36.73 -0.96 -21.18
N SER A 172 -37.40 -1.57 -20.20
CA SER A 172 -36.88 -1.73 -18.83
C SER A 172 -35.67 -2.66 -18.71
N ASN A 173 -35.49 -3.60 -19.65
CA ASN A 173 -34.36 -4.52 -19.66
C ASN A 173 -33.06 -3.88 -20.19
N MET A 174 -33.15 -2.67 -20.75
CA MET A 174 -32.03 -2.03 -21.47
C MET A 174 -31.21 -1.10 -20.58
N VAL A 175 -31.87 -0.47 -19.60
CA VAL A 175 -31.22 0.40 -18.63
C VAL A 175 -30.92 -0.44 -17.41
N CYS A 176 -29.64 -0.59 -17.08
CA CYS A 176 -29.20 -1.18 -15.83
C CYS A 176 -29.66 -0.28 -14.67
N ARG A 177 -30.89 -0.49 -14.16
CA ARG A 177 -31.50 0.36 -13.12
C ARG A 177 -31.05 -0.02 -11.71
N GLN A 178 -30.55 -1.22 -11.54
CA GLN A 178 -30.14 -1.78 -10.26
C GLN A 178 -28.87 -2.58 -10.54
N GLY A 179 -27.94 -2.60 -9.59
CA GLY A 179 -26.80 -3.50 -9.64
C GLY A 179 -27.24 -4.96 -9.85
N LEU A 180 -26.27 -5.87 -9.93
CA LEU A 180 -26.54 -7.31 -10.05
C LEU A 180 -27.72 -7.71 -9.16
N ASP A 181 -28.75 -8.35 -9.72
CA ASP A 181 -29.87 -8.82 -8.92
C ASP A 181 -29.37 -9.83 -7.86
N LYS A 182 -30.20 -10.12 -6.84
CA LYS A 182 -29.79 -11.05 -5.76
C LYS A 182 -29.31 -12.41 -6.28
N VAL A 183 -29.88 -12.92 -7.37
CA VAL A 183 -29.51 -14.20 -7.97
C VAL A 183 -28.13 -14.10 -8.63
N TRP A 184 -27.79 -12.96 -9.24
CA TRP A 184 -26.47 -12.71 -9.80
C TRP A 184 -25.40 -12.48 -8.73
N LEU A 185 -25.74 -11.83 -7.61
CA LEU A 185 -24.81 -11.61 -6.50
C LEU A 185 -24.29 -12.93 -5.91
N ASP A 186 -25.10 -13.98 -5.92
CA ASP A 186 -24.71 -15.29 -5.39
C ASP A 186 -23.92 -16.15 -6.40
N ARG A 187 -23.76 -15.70 -7.65
CA ARG A 187 -22.98 -16.42 -8.69
C ARG A 187 -21.51 -16.05 -8.67
N GLN A 188 -20.66 -16.99 -9.06
CA GLN A 188 -19.23 -16.73 -9.28
C GLN A 188 -19.03 -15.86 -10.54
N PRO A 189 -18.17 -14.83 -10.49
CA PRO A 189 -17.89 -14.02 -11.66
C PRO A 189 -17.17 -14.81 -12.77
N GLU A 190 -17.73 -14.77 -13.98
CA GLU A 190 -17.03 -15.17 -15.20
C GLU A 190 -15.82 -14.25 -15.49
N ASP A 191 -14.84 -14.76 -16.25
CA ASP A 191 -13.60 -14.04 -16.59
C ASP A 191 -13.85 -12.69 -17.27
N LYS A 192 -14.88 -12.65 -18.13
CA LYS A 192 -15.31 -11.41 -18.80
C LYS A 192 -15.82 -10.35 -17.81
N HIS A 193 -16.39 -10.75 -16.68
CA HIS A 193 -16.82 -9.83 -15.63
C HIS A 193 -15.63 -9.31 -14.84
N LEU A 194 -14.64 -10.16 -14.56
CA LEU A 194 -13.41 -9.74 -13.89
C LEU A 194 -12.62 -8.73 -14.74
N GLY A 195 -12.52 -8.96 -16.06
CA GLY A 195 -11.86 -8.01 -16.96
C GLY A 195 -12.53 -6.62 -16.98
N ARG A 196 -13.86 -6.58 -16.90
CA ARG A 196 -14.62 -5.31 -16.81
C ARG A 196 -14.44 -4.63 -15.46
N LEU A 197 -14.45 -5.42 -14.38
CA LEU A 197 -14.26 -4.90 -13.03
C LEU A 197 -12.83 -4.38 -12.85
N ALA A 198 -11.82 -5.06 -13.38
CA ALA A 198 -10.42 -4.64 -13.37
C ALA A 198 -10.24 -3.21 -13.93
N ALA A 199 -10.90 -2.89 -15.03
CA ALA A 199 -10.86 -1.56 -15.63
C ALA A 199 -11.46 -0.45 -14.73
N LYS A 200 -12.29 -0.83 -13.75
CA LYS A 200 -12.98 0.08 -12.82
C LYS A 200 -12.33 0.13 -11.44
N LEU A 201 -11.54 -0.88 -11.07
CA LEU A 201 -10.83 -0.88 -9.80
C LEU A 201 -9.77 0.22 -9.79
N THR A 202 -9.70 0.96 -8.69
CA THR A 202 -8.54 1.79 -8.37
C THR A 202 -7.37 0.91 -7.93
N ASN A 203 -6.17 1.49 -7.84
CA ASN A 203 -5.03 0.78 -7.26
C ASN A 203 -5.30 0.40 -5.79
N GLU A 204 -6.06 1.22 -5.08
CA GLU A 204 -6.46 0.94 -3.70
C GLU A 204 -7.45 -0.22 -3.62
N ASP A 205 -8.45 -0.27 -4.50
CA ASP A 205 -9.37 -1.42 -4.55
C ASP A 205 -8.63 -2.73 -4.86
N THR A 206 -7.64 -2.65 -5.75
CA THR A 206 -6.78 -3.78 -6.12
C THR A 206 -5.93 -4.23 -4.93
N ARG A 207 -5.37 -3.28 -4.19
CA ARG A 207 -4.64 -3.53 -2.95
C ARG A 207 -5.54 -4.19 -1.91
N LYS A 208 -6.77 -3.67 -1.70
CA LYS A 208 -7.79 -4.25 -0.80
C LYS A 208 -8.12 -5.70 -1.15
N ILE A 209 -8.18 -6.05 -2.43
CA ILE A 209 -8.40 -7.44 -2.89
C ILE A 209 -7.22 -8.35 -2.50
N TYR A 210 -5.98 -7.97 -2.79
CA TYR A 210 -4.80 -8.77 -2.41
C TYR A 210 -4.63 -8.90 -0.90
N ILE A 211 -4.88 -7.82 -0.18
CA ILE A 211 -4.92 -7.77 1.27
C ILE A 211 -5.83 -8.86 1.87
N ARG A 212 -6.97 -9.15 1.23
CA ARG A 212 -7.90 -10.19 1.68
C ARG A 212 -7.54 -11.59 1.17
N LEU A 213 -6.72 -11.66 0.13
CA LEU A 213 -6.26 -12.91 -0.44
C LEU A 213 -5.09 -13.52 0.31
N GLN A 214 -4.28 -12.69 0.95
CA GLN A 214 -3.10 -13.12 1.70
C GLN A 214 -3.39 -13.07 3.20
N GLU A 215 -3.19 -14.20 3.88
CA GLU A 215 -3.20 -14.30 5.36
C GLU A 215 -1.94 -13.68 6.01
N VAL A 216 -1.02 -13.08 5.23
CA VAL A 216 0.28 -12.58 5.70
C VAL A 216 0.51 -11.13 5.24
N ASP A 217 1.21 -10.37 6.08
CA ASP A 217 1.35 -8.90 6.09
C ASP A 217 1.36 -8.21 4.70
N PRO A 218 0.25 -7.55 4.32
CA PRO A 218 0.07 -7.00 2.97
C PRO A 218 0.87 -5.72 2.67
N ALA A 219 1.39 -5.02 3.67
CA ALA A 219 2.08 -3.75 3.45
C ALA A 219 3.44 -3.96 2.77
N LEU A 220 4.14 -5.04 3.10
CA LEU A 220 5.47 -5.35 2.55
C LEU A 220 5.45 -5.85 1.10
N GLN A 221 4.35 -6.45 0.63
CA GLN A 221 4.32 -7.08 -0.70
C GLN A 221 3.72 -6.22 -1.80
N TRP A 222 2.97 -5.16 -1.49
CA TRP A 222 2.30 -4.38 -2.54
C TRP A 222 3.28 -3.77 -3.55
N ASN A 223 4.41 -3.24 -3.09
CA ASN A 223 5.44 -2.70 -3.98
C ASN A 223 6.04 -3.79 -4.87
N ILE A 224 6.27 -4.99 -4.33
CA ILE A 224 6.81 -6.15 -5.05
C ILE A 224 5.80 -6.67 -6.09
N ILE A 225 4.51 -6.77 -5.73
CA ILE A 225 3.43 -7.21 -6.62
C ILE A 225 3.22 -6.17 -7.74
N ASN A 226 3.25 -4.88 -7.41
CA ASN A 226 3.15 -3.79 -8.38
C ASN A 226 4.34 -3.77 -9.34
N GLU A 227 5.58 -3.89 -8.84
CA GLU A 227 6.76 -3.95 -9.68
C GLU A 227 6.82 -5.19 -10.58
N SER A 228 6.50 -6.37 -10.04
CA SER A 228 6.50 -7.62 -10.81
C SER A 228 5.44 -7.61 -11.91
N SER A 229 4.27 -7.02 -11.65
CA SER A 229 3.22 -6.85 -12.68
C SER A 229 3.65 -5.92 -13.82
N LYS A 230 4.37 -4.83 -13.50
CA LYS A 230 4.93 -3.90 -14.51
C LYS A 230 5.95 -4.58 -15.41
N ARG A 231 6.81 -5.45 -14.87
CA ARG A 231 7.82 -6.19 -15.66
C ARG A 231 7.20 -7.28 -16.54
N GLY A 232 6.10 -7.89 -16.09
CA GLY A 232 5.41 -8.95 -16.84
C GLY A 232 4.44 -8.47 -17.92
N GLY A 233 4.10 -7.17 -17.95
CA GLY A 233 3.08 -6.64 -18.87
C GLY A 233 1.65 -7.11 -18.54
N PHE A 234 1.42 -7.64 -17.34
CA PHE A 234 0.11 -8.10 -16.89
C PHE A 234 -0.57 -7.02 -16.04
N ASP A 235 -1.88 -6.83 -16.24
CA ASP A 235 -2.68 -5.89 -15.46
C ASP A 235 -2.83 -6.41 -14.02
N ILE A 236 -2.19 -5.74 -13.06
CA ILE A 236 -2.25 -6.11 -11.63
C ILE A 236 -3.68 -6.25 -11.12
N LYS A 237 -4.61 -5.47 -11.67
CA LYS A 237 -6.03 -5.47 -11.27
C LYS A 237 -6.71 -6.74 -11.72
N ILE A 238 -6.38 -7.23 -12.91
CA ILE A 238 -6.93 -8.49 -13.41
C ILE A 238 -6.37 -9.68 -12.64
N ASN A 239 -5.08 -9.65 -12.31
CA ASN A 239 -4.44 -10.70 -11.52
C ASN A 239 -5.03 -10.78 -10.11
N ALA A 240 -5.24 -9.65 -9.44
CA ALA A 240 -5.88 -9.60 -8.13
C ALA A 240 -7.24 -10.29 -8.14
N LEU A 241 -8.03 -10.01 -9.18
CA LEU A 241 -9.35 -10.59 -9.35
C LEU A 241 -9.33 -12.07 -9.71
N TYR A 242 -8.33 -12.52 -10.48
CA TYR A 242 -8.14 -13.94 -10.79
C TYR A 242 -7.69 -14.74 -9.58
N ASP A 243 -6.76 -14.21 -8.80
CA ASP A 243 -6.31 -14.82 -7.56
C ASP A 243 -7.46 -14.86 -6.55
N TRP A 244 -8.26 -13.79 -6.48
CA TRP A 244 -9.50 -13.74 -5.69
C TRP A 244 -10.47 -14.83 -6.09
N LYS A 245 -10.70 -14.99 -7.39
CA LYS A 245 -11.59 -16.03 -7.94
C LYS A 245 -11.07 -17.45 -7.71
N LYS A 246 -9.75 -17.64 -7.67
CA LYS A 246 -9.11 -18.95 -7.41
C LYS A 246 -9.11 -19.34 -5.94
N SER A 247 -9.14 -18.38 -5.03
CA SER A 247 -9.24 -18.65 -3.60
C SER A 247 -10.55 -19.36 -3.28
N SER A 248 -10.47 -20.54 -2.67
CA SER A 248 -11.63 -21.39 -2.33
C SER A 248 -12.60 -20.74 -1.35
N VAL A 249 -12.21 -19.62 -0.72
CA VAL A 249 -12.99 -18.88 0.27
C VAL A 249 -14.01 -17.93 -0.40
N PHE A 250 -13.78 -17.55 -1.66
CA PHE A 250 -14.55 -16.51 -2.33
C PHE A 250 -15.23 -17.02 -3.62
N ALA A 251 -16.51 -17.35 -3.52
CA ALA A 251 -17.31 -18.02 -4.55
C ALA A 251 -18.32 -17.11 -5.26
N SER A 252 -18.56 -15.86 -4.82
CA SER A 252 -19.65 -15.04 -5.39
C SER A 252 -19.40 -13.54 -5.48
N PHE A 253 -20.10 -12.86 -6.41
CA PHE A 253 -20.10 -11.40 -6.55
C PHE A 253 -20.44 -10.68 -5.24
N LYS A 254 -21.28 -11.26 -4.39
CA LYS A 254 -21.62 -10.75 -3.06
C LYS A 254 -20.41 -10.70 -2.14
N GLN A 255 -19.60 -11.75 -2.14
CA GLN A 255 -18.37 -11.79 -1.34
C GLN A 255 -17.31 -10.83 -1.90
N LEU A 256 -17.25 -10.64 -3.21
CA LEU A 256 -16.38 -9.63 -3.84
C LEU A 256 -16.81 -8.22 -3.43
N GLN A 257 -18.12 -7.96 -3.49
CA GLN A 257 -18.70 -6.68 -3.08
C GLN A 257 -18.48 -6.40 -1.59
N GLN A 258 -18.69 -7.39 -0.72
CA GLN A 258 -18.34 -7.30 0.71
C GLN A 258 -16.84 -7.04 0.90
N SER A 259 -16.00 -7.63 0.04
CA SER A 259 -14.56 -7.42 0.05
C SER A 259 -14.12 -6.01 -0.32
N LEU A 260 -14.91 -5.32 -1.12
CA LEU A 260 -14.67 -3.94 -1.52
C LEU A 260 -15.32 -2.93 -0.56
N ASN A 261 -16.45 -3.28 0.06
CA ASN A 261 -17.30 -2.35 0.81
C ASN A 261 -17.10 -2.35 2.34
N ASP A 262 -16.39 -3.32 2.93
CA ASP A 262 -16.03 -3.30 4.36
C ASP A 262 -14.95 -2.24 4.62
N GLU A 263 -15.33 -0.96 4.58
CA GLU A 263 -14.44 0.16 4.95
C GLU A 263 -14.27 0.29 6.48
N ASP A 264 -15.23 -0.21 7.27
CA ASP A 264 -15.30 -0.01 8.73
C ASP A 264 -14.31 -0.87 9.53
N ILE A 265 -13.92 -2.04 9.00
CA ILE A 265 -13.09 -2.98 9.79
C ILE A 265 -11.63 -2.53 9.83
N ARG A 266 -11.09 -1.86 8.79
CA ARG A 266 -9.68 -1.43 8.77
C ARG A 266 -9.40 0.00 9.17
N HIS A 267 -10.35 0.92 9.11
CA HIS A 267 -10.08 2.28 9.64
C HIS A 267 -10.15 2.28 11.17
N SER A 268 -11.00 1.42 11.74
CA SER A 268 -10.87 1.02 13.14
C SER A 268 -9.56 0.27 13.40
N GLN A 269 -9.03 -0.49 12.44
CA GLN A 269 -7.76 -1.22 12.57
C GLN A 269 -6.49 -0.37 12.39
N ILE A 270 -6.36 0.55 11.44
CA ILE A 270 -5.22 1.48 11.37
C ILE A 270 -5.18 2.39 12.61
N MET A 271 -6.35 2.75 13.15
CA MET A 271 -6.44 3.46 14.43
C MET A 271 -6.40 2.53 15.67
N SER A 272 -6.61 1.21 15.55
CA SER A 272 -6.53 0.26 16.68
C SER A 272 -5.19 -0.48 16.76
N ASP A 273 -4.50 -0.63 15.63
CA ASP A 273 -3.19 -1.25 15.47
C ASP A 273 -2.10 -0.26 15.89
N GLN A 274 -2.38 1.04 15.79
CA GLN A 274 -1.59 2.06 16.47
C GLN A 274 -1.99 2.10 17.95
N PRO A 275 -1.02 2.01 18.89
CA PRO A 275 -1.31 2.18 20.30
C PRO A 275 -2.07 3.49 20.50
N ARG A 276 -3.22 3.46 21.20
CA ARG A 276 -4.04 4.66 21.47
C ARG A 276 -3.22 5.82 22.03
N GLU A 277 -2.12 5.51 22.71
CA GLU A 277 -1.14 6.45 23.24
C GLU A 277 -0.40 7.24 22.14
N LYS A 278 -0.09 6.64 20.98
CA LYS A 278 0.57 7.32 19.84
C LYS A 278 -0.36 8.33 19.16
N LEU A 279 -1.66 8.07 19.14
CA LEU A 279 -2.65 8.98 18.54
C LEU A 279 -2.85 10.26 19.36
N GLN A 280 -2.51 10.24 20.66
CA GLN A 280 -2.53 11.41 21.53
C GLN A 280 -1.26 12.28 21.40
N LEU A 281 -0.24 11.83 20.67
CA LEU A 281 0.96 12.63 20.45
C LEU A 281 0.69 13.78 19.49
N ARG A 282 1.38 14.90 19.72
CA ARG A 282 1.36 16.07 18.84
C ARG A 282 2.29 15.82 17.65
N PRO A 283 1.84 16.01 16.39
CA PRO A 283 2.71 15.88 15.23
C PRO A 283 3.85 16.90 15.26
N SER A 284 5.06 16.50 14.88
CA SER A 284 6.20 17.39 14.69
C SER A 284 6.08 18.18 13.37
N ILE A 285 6.99 19.13 13.15
CA ILE A 285 7.01 19.92 11.90
C ILE A 285 7.24 18.99 10.71
N SER A 286 8.23 18.08 10.84
CA SER A 286 8.61 17.15 9.78
C SER A 286 7.46 16.22 9.42
N ASN A 287 6.68 15.76 10.40
CA ASN A 287 5.51 14.89 10.17
C ASN A 287 4.43 15.55 9.30
N THR A 288 4.31 16.88 9.40
CA THR A 288 3.28 17.64 8.68
C THR A 288 3.78 18.31 7.39
N GLN A 289 5.09 18.31 7.14
CA GLN A 289 5.72 19.10 6.07
C GLN A 289 5.29 18.68 4.66
N LYS A 290 4.88 17.42 4.46
CA LYS A 290 4.42 16.89 3.17
C LYS A 290 2.92 17.11 2.90
N LEU A 291 2.12 17.36 3.95
CA LEU A 291 0.67 17.54 3.81
C LEU A 291 0.25 18.70 2.90
N PRO A 292 0.92 19.88 2.92
CA PRO A 292 0.60 21.00 2.05
C PRO A 292 0.55 20.65 0.55
N ASP A 293 1.36 19.69 0.11
CA ASP A 293 1.43 19.25 -1.28
C ASP A 293 0.24 18.36 -1.70
N HIS A 294 -0.57 17.91 -0.73
CA HIS A 294 -1.61 16.91 -0.95
C HIS A 294 -3.03 17.37 -0.54
N ILE A 295 -3.17 18.50 0.15
CA ILE A 295 -4.47 19.00 0.62
C ILE A 295 -5.15 19.92 -0.41
N GLY A 296 -4.37 20.71 -1.16
CA GLY A 296 -4.88 21.55 -2.25
C GLY A 296 -5.92 22.57 -1.79
N ASN A 297 -7.09 22.59 -2.44
CA ASN A 297 -8.15 23.56 -2.19
C ASN A 297 -8.99 23.31 -0.93
N GLN A 298 -8.72 22.22 -0.19
CA GLN A 298 -9.41 21.90 1.07
C GLN A 298 -8.80 22.60 2.29
N THR A 299 -7.76 23.42 2.11
CA THR A 299 -7.04 24.12 3.18
C THR A 299 -7.95 24.91 4.12
N PHE A 300 -8.94 25.62 3.57
CA PHE A 300 -9.85 26.42 4.40
C PHE A 300 -10.70 25.52 5.32
N GLN A 301 -11.32 24.49 4.77
CA GLN A 301 -12.14 23.55 5.54
C GLN A 301 -11.30 22.75 6.54
N LEU A 302 -10.06 22.37 6.17
CA LEU A 302 -9.13 21.74 7.09
C LEU A 302 -8.88 22.60 8.33
N GLY A 303 -8.61 23.89 8.15
CA GLY A 303 -8.38 24.78 9.29
C GLY A 303 -9.57 24.84 10.26
N ILE A 304 -10.80 24.83 9.73
CA ILE A 304 -12.02 24.77 10.54
C ILE A 304 -12.15 23.44 11.29
N GLU A 305 -11.91 22.30 10.62
CA GLU A 305 -11.94 20.97 11.25
C GLU A 305 -10.83 20.80 12.30
N LEU A 306 -9.72 21.51 12.15
CA LEU A 306 -8.61 21.57 13.11
C LEU A 306 -8.86 22.57 14.26
N GLY A 307 -9.99 23.29 14.26
CA GLY A 307 -10.38 24.19 15.35
C GLY A 307 -9.86 25.63 15.25
N LEU A 308 -9.29 26.03 14.10
CA LEU A 308 -8.94 27.44 13.86
C LEU A 308 -10.22 28.27 13.64
N SER A 309 -10.21 29.51 14.14
CA SER A 309 -11.35 30.40 13.93
C SER A 309 -11.45 30.90 12.49
N VAL A 310 -12.65 31.23 12.04
CA VAL A 310 -12.88 31.80 10.69
C VAL A 310 -12.06 33.07 10.48
N VAL A 311 -11.85 33.88 11.52
CA VAL A 311 -11.04 35.11 11.45
C VAL A 311 -9.57 34.80 11.19
N GLU A 312 -9.01 33.79 11.88
CA GLU A 312 -7.64 33.34 11.64
C GLU A 312 -7.49 32.77 10.23
N MET A 313 -8.49 32.02 9.74
CA MET A 313 -8.47 31.47 8.38
C MET A 313 -8.49 32.56 7.31
N GLN A 314 -9.32 33.59 7.47
CA GLN A 314 -9.32 34.76 6.59
C GLN A 314 -8.00 35.53 6.65
N GLN A 315 -7.36 35.61 7.82
CA GLN A 315 -6.05 36.24 7.95
C GLN A 315 -4.97 35.45 7.19
N ILE A 316 -4.93 34.11 7.33
CA ILE A 316 -4.00 33.24 6.59
C ILE A 316 -4.21 33.37 5.08
N GLU A 317 -5.47 33.39 4.62
CA GLU A 317 -5.82 33.58 3.22
C GLU A 317 -5.32 34.94 2.69
N ASN A 318 -5.47 36.01 3.47
CA ASN A 318 -4.98 37.35 3.11
C ASN A 318 -3.45 37.44 3.10
N GLU A 319 -2.76 36.77 4.04
CA GLU A 319 -1.30 36.79 4.17
C GLU A 319 -0.61 35.97 3.08
N HIS A 320 -1.22 34.88 2.62
CA HIS A 320 -0.65 33.97 1.62
C HIS A 320 -1.38 33.99 0.26
N VAL A 321 -2.35 34.88 0.07
CA VAL A 321 -3.10 35.23 -1.16
C VAL A 321 -3.46 34.05 -2.07
N THR A 322 -2.59 33.68 -3.02
CA THR A 322 -2.83 32.60 -4.02
C THR A 322 -2.01 31.34 -3.78
N ASN A 323 -1.13 31.33 -2.79
CA ASN A 323 -0.26 30.20 -2.51
C ASN A 323 -0.93 29.24 -1.52
N LEU A 324 -1.76 28.33 -2.07
CA LEU A 324 -2.48 27.31 -1.28
C LEU A 324 -1.55 26.46 -0.41
N ARG A 325 -0.34 26.13 -0.91
CA ARG A 325 0.65 25.37 -0.15
C ARG A 325 1.10 26.12 1.10
N SER A 326 1.44 27.40 0.96
CA SER A 326 1.81 28.24 2.11
C SER A 326 0.63 28.48 3.05
N GLN A 327 -0.60 28.60 2.54
CA GLN A 327 -1.80 28.62 3.38
C GLN A 327 -1.93 27.34 4.21
N THR A 328 -1.73 26.16 3.60
CA THR A 328 -1.81 24.88 4.33
C THR A 328 -0.69 24.75 5.38
N GLU A 329 0.54 25.16 5.03
CA GLU A 329 1.67 25.20 5.98
C GLU A 329 1.34 26.07 7.19
N GLU A 330 0.80 27.27 6.98
CA GLU A 330 0.44 28.19 8.06
C GLU A 330 -0.74 27.67 8.90
N VAL A 331 -1.75 27.06 8.27
CA VAL A 331 -2.85 26.36 8.96
C VAL A 331 -2.32 25.27 9.88
N LEU A 332 -1.41 24.41 9.39
CA LEU A 332 -0.84 23.33 10.18
C LEU A 332 0.05 23.87 11.30
N ASN A 333 0.82 24.93 11.05
CA ASN A 333 1.66 25.57 12.07
C ASN A 333 0.82 26.20 13.20
N LYS A 334 -0.26 26.93 12.86
CA LYS A 334 -1.18 27.50 13.85
C LYS A 334 -2.01 26.45 14.57
N TRP A 335 -2.42 25.38 13.89
CA TRP A 335 -3.09 24.26 14.57
C TRP A 335 -2.16 23.59 15.58
N ARG A 336 -0.89 23.33 15.24
CA ARG A 336 0.07 22.61 16.10
C ARG A 336 0.37 23.27 17.44
N ILE A 337 0.14 24.57 17.58
CA ILE A 337 0.29 25.26 18.87
C ILE A 337 -0.94 25.09 19.78
N LEU A 338 -2.09 24.65 19.25
CA LEU A 338 -3.30 24.41 20.03
C LEU A 338 -3.15 23.21 20.97
N PRO A 339 -3.73 23.24 22.18
CA PRO A 339 -3.62 22.15 23.16
C PRO A 339 -4.17 20.82 22.64
N GLU A 340 -5.11 20.86 21.71
CA GLU A 340 -5.80 19.71 21.11
C GLU A 340 -5.08 19.14 19.89
N ALA A 341 -3.91 19.66 19.53
CA ALA A 341 -3.19 19.27 18.32
C ALA A 341 -2.56 17.88 18.46
N THR A 342 -3.34 16.83 18.20
CA THR A 342 -2.92 15.43 18.22
C THR A 342 -3.08 14.76 16.84
N TYR A 343 -2.37 13.65 16.61
CA TYR A 343 -2.55 12.83 15.41
C TYR A 343 -4.01 12.37 15.24
N GLU A 344 -4.71 12.09 16.34
CA GLU A 344 -6.12 11.71 16.31
C GLU A 344 -7.01 12.81 15.71
N VAL A 345 -6.79 14.06 16.15
CA VAL A 345 -7.58 15.22 15.66
C VAL A 345 -7.29 15.48 14.19
N LEU A 346 -6.02 15.43 13.77
CA LEU A 346 -5.64 15.58 12.37
C LEU A 346 -6.21 14.48 11.48
N ALA A 347 -6.14 13.23 11.94
CA ALA A 347 -6.66 12.09 11.19
C ALA A 347 -8.18 12.17 11.01
N LYS A 348 -8.91 12.57 12.06
CA LYS A 348 -10.36 12.81 12.00
C LYS A 348 -10.71 13.95 11.03
N ALA A 349 -9.97 15.06 11.09
CA ALA A 349 -10.16 16.19 10.18
C ALA A 349 -9.95 15.78 8.71
N LEU A 350 -8.84 15.09 8.40
CA LEU A 350 -8.55 14.59 7.06
C LEU A 350 -9.60 13.57 6.58
N HIS A 351 -10.10 12.72 7.47
CA HIS A 351 -11.16 11.77 7.15
C HIS A 351 -12.49 12.47 6.79
N ARG A 352 -12.91 13.49 7.55
CA ARG A 352 -14.12 14.27 7.26
C ARG A 352 -14.05 14.98 5.90
N LEU A 353 -12.84 15.36 5.50
CA LEU A 353 -12.56 15.95 4.18
C LEU A 353 -12.46 14.92 3.05
N GLN A 354 -12.65 13.63 3.33
CA GLN A 354 -12.43 12.54 2.38
C GLN A 354 -10.98 12.49 1.84
N LEU A 355 -10.01 12.94 2.64
CA LEU A 355 -8.57 12.95 2.36
C LEU A 355 -7.85 11.82 3.11
N SER A 356 -8.49 10.66 3.30
CA SER A 356 -7.91 9.53 4.04
C SER A 356 -6.64 8.98 3.38
N SER A 357 -6.51 9.08 2.06
CA SER A 357 -5.28 8.72 1.33
C SER A 357 -4.08 9.57 1.74
N VAL A 358 -4.32 10.80 2.21
CA VAL A 358 -3.28 11.74 2.64
C VAL A 358 -2.63 11.29 3.96
N LEU A 359 -3.31 10.46 4.75
CA LEU A 359 -2.77 9.90 6.00
C LEU A 359 -1.49 9.08 5.77
N SER A 360 -1.32 8.51 4.58
CA SER A 360 -0.09 7.77 4.23
C SER A 360 1.16 8.66 4.15
N TYR A 361 1.00 9.99 4.05
CA TYR A 361 2.10 10.94 4.06
C TYR A 361 2.44 11.46 5.47
N LEU A 362 1.64 11.10 6.49
CA LEU A 362 2.03 11.26 7.88
C LEU A 362 3.05 10.18 8.21
N THR A 363 4.32 10.48 7.96
CA THR A 363 5.42 9.66 8.46
C THR A 363 5.47 9.83 9.97
N TYR A 364 5.28 8.77 10.75
CA TYR A 364 5.62 8.83 12.17
C TYR A 364 7.16 8.89 12.27
N GLU A 365 7.73 9.66 13.20
CA GLU A 365 9.18 9.91 13.22
C GLU A 365 10.03 8.63 13.33
N GLU A 366 9.45 7.52 13.81
CA GLU A 366 10.10 6.20 13.84
C GLU A 366 10.40 5.65 12.44
N ASP A 367 9.58 5.94 11.42
CA ASP A 367 9.83 5.50 10.02
C ASP A 367 10.90 6.33 9.30
N LEU A 368 11.21 7.53 9.83
CA LEU A 368 12.11 8.49 9.20
C LEU A 368 13.57 8.25 9.58
N GLU A 369 13.86 7.76 10.79
CA GLU A 369 15.20 7.30 11.14
C GLU A 369 15.60 6.07 10.29
N GLU A 370 14.68 5.12 10.08
CA GLU A 370 14.92 3.91 9.28
C GLU A 370 15.00 4.21 7.75
N GLN A 371 14.17 5.12 7.23
CA GLN A 371 14.22 5.51 5.81
C GLN A 371 15.37 6.47 5.49
N MET A 372 15.84 7.29 6.43
CA MET A 372 17.03 8.12 6.22
C MET A 372 18.29 7.26 6.11
N GLU A 373 18.41 6.18 6.89
CA GLU A 373 19.57 5.28 6.79
C GLU A 373 19.60 4.51 5.46
N VAL A 374 18.45 4.05 4.98
CA VAL A 374 18.34 3.33 3.71
C VAL A 374 18.50 4.29 2.52
N GLY A 375 17.92 5.49 2.60
CA GLY A 375 18.01 6.51 1.56
C GLY A 375 19.40 7.15 1.44
N LEU A 376 20.13 7.32 2.55
CA LEU A 376 21.55 7.70 2.49
C LEU A 376 22.37 6.59 1.82
N ALA A 377 22.12 5.32 2.17
CA ALA A 377 22.89 4.20 1.64
C ALA A 377 22.69 3.98 0.13
N GLU A 378 21.47 4.13 -0.39
CA GLU A 378 21.21 4.01 -1.84
C GLU A 378 21.72 5.21 -2.64
N LYS A 379 21.58 6.43 -2.09
CA LYS A 379 22.08 7.63 -2.77
C LYS A 379 23.61 7.67 -2.80
N VAL A 380 24.27 7.24 -1.72
CA VAL A 380 25.72 7.01 -1.68
C VAL A 380 26.14 5.92 -2.67
N LYS A 381 25.33 4.88 -2.88
CA LYS A 381 25.62 3.79 -3.83
C LYS A 381 25.47 4.21 -5.29
N GLU A 382 24.46 5.01 -5.64
CA GLU A 382 24.29 5.54 -7.01
C GLU A 382 25.34 6.61 -7.32
N GLU A 383 25.64 7.52 -6.38
CA GLU A 383 26.75 8.47 -6.51
C GLU A 383 28.11 7.75 -6.58
N LEU A 384 28.32 6.66 -5.84
CA LEU A 384 29.52 5.81 -5.98
C LEU A 384 29.59 5.09 -7.33
N GLN A 385 28.47 4.67 -7.90
CA GLN A 385 28.46 3.94 -9.16
C GLN A 385 28.72 4.85 -10.36
N GLU A 386 28.25 6.10 -10.33
CA GLU A 386 28.54 7.14 -11.33
C GLU A 386 29.96 7.72 -11.15
N GLN A 387 30.44 7.85 -9.91
CA GLN A 387 31.82 8.29 -9.61
C GLN A 387 32.89 7.24 -9.93
N VAL A 388 32.56 5.94 -9.88
CA VAL A 388 33.50 4.85 -10.23
C VAL A 388 33.73 4.74 -11.75
N GLU A 389 32.81 5.22 -12.59
CA GLU A 389 32.98 5.20 -14.05
C GLU A 389 33.74 6.42 -14.60
N GLU A 390 33.75 7.57 -13.93
CA GLU A 390 34.49 8.77 -14.39
C GLU A 390 35.73 9.15 -13.54
N GLY A 391 35.89 8.62 -12.33
CA GLY A 391 36.74 9.24 -11.31
C GLY A 391 38.11 8.60 -11.02
N LEU A 392 38.94 8.33 -12.03
CA LEU A 392 40.39 8.20 -11.81
C LEU A 392 41.00 9.60 -11.60
N LYS A 393 40.69 10.26 -10.46
CA LYS A 393 41.47 11.30 -9.73
C LYS A 393 40.61 12.12 -8.75
N GLU A 394 41.20 12.30 -7.56
CA GLU A 394 41.02 13.35 -6.53
C GLU A 394 39.87 13.28 -5.49
N GLU A 395 40.35 13.33 -4.23
CA GLU A 395 39.79 13.54 -2.88
C GLU A 395 38.48 14.35 -2.72
N VAL A 396 37.67 14.02 -1.67
CA VAL A 396 37.41 14.84 -0.44
C VAL A 396 36.18 14.34 0.43
N LYS A 397 36.44 14.12 1.74
CA LYS A 397 35.66 14.29 3.04
C LYS A 397 34.40 13.49 3.43
N GLU A 398 34.45 12.69 4.52
CA GLU A 398 34.19 12.93 5.99
C GLU A 398 32.68 12.94 6.40
N GLY A 399 32.20 12.23 7.43
CA GLY A 399 32.89 11.49 8.49
C GLY A 399 31.92 10.77 9.46
N SER A 400 32.53 10.06 10.43
CA SER A 400 31.96 9.29 11.58
C SER A 400 32.11 7.75 11.50
N GLN A 401 32.44 7.16 10.35
CA GLN A 401 32.65 5.71 10.20
C GLN A 401 34.14 5.29 10.27
N GLU A 402 35.05 6.27 10.26
CA GLU A 402 36.48 6.07 10.00
C GLU A 402 37.26 5.47 11.20
N GLN A 403 36.82 5.64 12.45
CA GLN A 403 37.61 5.16 13.60
C GLN A 403 37.55 3.64 13.81
N VAL A 404 36.47 2.98 13.36
CA VAL A 404 36.34 1.52 13.47
C VAL A 404 37.00 0.82 12.27
N GLU A 405 36.97 1.46 11.09
CA GLU A 405 37.65 0.95 9.89
C GLU A 405 39.18 1.10 9.97
N VAL A 406 39.68 2.15 10.63
CA VAL A 406 41.13 2.40 10.80
C VAL A 406 41.78 1.48 11.85
N GLY A 407 40.99 0.84 12.73
CA GLY A 407 41.51 -0.01 13.82
C GLY A 407 41.77 -1.48 13.48
N LEU A 408 41.18 -2.01 12.40
CA LEU A 408 41.31 -3.43 12.03
C LEU A 408 42.40 -3.60 10.97
N LYS A 409 43.63 -3.92 11.39
CA LYS A 409 44.70 -4.31 10.46
C LYS A 409 44.23 -5.48 9.60
N GLU A 410 44.49 -5.39 8.30
CA GLU A 410 44.14 -6.43 7.32
C GLU A 410 44.67 -7.82 7.70
N GLU A 411 45.85 -7.88 8.34
CA GLU A 411 46.44 -9.12 8.85
C GLU A 411 45.60 -9.77 9.96
N VAL A 412 45.12 -8.97 10.91
CA VAL A 412 44.27 -9.44 12.02
C VAL A 412 42.90 -9.85 11.51
N ALA A 413 42.31 -9.06 10.59
CA ALA A 413 41.06 -9.39 9.94
C ALA A 413 41.15 -10.73 9.18
N ASN A 414 42.25 -10.96 8.45
CA ASN A 414 42.49 -12.23 7.77
C ASN A 414 42.60 -13.39 8.76
N ARG A 415 43.32 -13.23 9.88
CA ARG A 415 43.39 -14.29 10.89
C ARG A 415 42.03 -14.59 11.51
N ILE A 416 41.25 -13.56 11.85
CA ILE A 416 39.87 -13.74 12.30
C ILE A 416 39.07 -14.54 11.26
N ILE A 417 39.19 -14.21 9.98
CA ILE A 417 38.44 -14.88 8.92
C ILE A 417 38.75 -16.37 8.82
N HIS A 418 39.98 -16.81 9.08
CA HIS A 418 40.36 -18.23 8.90
C HIS A 418 40.38 -19.02 10.21
N ASP A 419 40.62 -18.36 11.35
CA ASP A 419 40.95 -19.05 12.60
C ASP A 419 39.73 -19.24 13.52
N ILE A 420 38.66 -18.43 13.39
CA ILE A 420 37.53 -18.48 14.33
C ILE A 420 36.41 -19.42 13.90
N GLN A 421 35.80 -20.06 14.90
CA GLN A 421 34.52 -20.76 14.79
C GLN A 421 33.38 -19.84 15.22
N ASN A 422 32.60 -19.33 14.26
CA ASN A 422 31.60 -18.29 14.53
C ASN A 422 30.50 -18.69 15.50
N SER A 423 30.12 -19.97 15.59
CA SER A 423 28.92 -20.37 16.32
C SER A 423 28.91 -19.94 17.79
N GLN A 424 30.05 -20.06 18.49
CA GLN A 424 30.20 -19.66 19.89
C GLN A 424 30.26 -18.14 20.06
N ILE A 425 30.92 -17.46 19.12
CA ILE A 425 31.03 -16.00 19.11
C ILE A 425 29.66 -15.37 18.86
N LEU A 426 28.90 -15.90 17.89
CA LEU A 426 27.52 -15.48 17.60
C LEU A 426 26.58 -15.76 18.78
N ASP A 427 26.68 -16.93 19.43
CA ASP A 427 25.91 -17.23 20.65
C ASP A 427 26.20 -16.19 21.75
N TYR A 428 27.47 -15.85 21.96
CA TYR A 428 27.87 -14.84 22.95
C TYR A 428 27.35 -13.45 22.60
N MET A 429 27.50 -13.04 21.35
CA MET A 429 27.07 -11.73 20.87
C MET A 429 25.56 -11.56 20.86
N ILE A 430 24.79 -12.62 20.59
CA ILE A 430 23.33 -12.62 20.79
C ILE A 430 22.99 -12.53 22.28
N THR A 431 23.69 -13.26 23.14
CA THR A 431 23.46 -13.23 24.60
C THR A 431 23.71 -11.84 25.18
N HIS A 432 24.69 -11.11 24.62
CA HIS A 432 25.02 -9.73 24.98
C HIS A 432 24.31 -8.70 24.12
N LEU A 433 23.42 -9.14 23.24
CA LEU A 433 22.45 -8.29 22.56
C LEU A 433 23.06 -7.29 21.61
N VAL A 434 24.26 -7.58 21.11
CA VAL A 434 24.97 -6.73 20.14
C VAL A 434 24.70 -7.08 18.68
N ILE A 435 24.08 -8.25 18.45
CA ILE A 435 23.55 -8.70 17.16
C ILE A 435 22.20 -9.40 17.39
N SER A 436 21.31 -9.30 16.41
CA SER A 436 20.00 -9.94 16.42
C SER A 436 20.07 -11.42 15.98
N SER A 437 18.99 -12.17 16.21
CA SER A 437 18.90 -13.53 15.65
C SER A 437 18.78 -13.53 14.12
N ASP A 438 18.25 -12.46 13.52
CA ASP A 438 18.24 -12.30 12.06
C ASP A 438 19.63 -12.01 11.50
N ASP A 439 20.46 -11.22 12.19
CA ASP A 439 21.86 -11.00 11.80
C ASP A 439 22.60 -12.33 11.78
N ARG A 440 22.41 -13.13 12.83
CA ARG A 440 22.95 -14.49 12.87
C ARG A 440 22.47 -15.35 11.71
N ARG A 441 21.17 -15.35 11.39
CA ARG A 441 20.65 -16.10 10.23
C ARG A 441 21.32 -15.64 8.94
N ARG A 442 21.46 -14.32 8.72
CA ARG A 442 22.15 -13.78 7.53
C ARG A 442 23.63 -14.19 7.49
N ILE A 443 24.32 -14.18 8.63
CA ILE A 443 25.70 -14.63 8.74
C ILE A 443 25.79 -16.14 8.45
N GLU A 444 24.96 -16.97 9.07
CA GLU A 444 24.95 -18.44 8.93
C GLU A 444 24.45 -18.92 7.55
N GLN A 445 23.76 -18.08 6.78
CA GLN A 445 23.35 -18.38 5.40
C GLN A 445 24.53 -18.49 4.42
N HIS A 446 25.70 -17.95 4.78
CA HIS A 446 26.90 -18.10 3.96
C HIS A 446 27.43 -19.54 4.02
N ALA A 447 27.82 -20.06 2.85
CA ALA A 447 28.11 -21.49 2.66
C ALA A 447 29.41 -21.96 3.33
N GLY A 448 30.41 -21.10 3.47
CA GLY A 448 31.72 -21.42 4.06
C GLY A 448 32.00 -20.66 5.34
N GLN A 449 32.77 -21.26 6.27
CA GLN A 449 33.14 -20.63 7.54
C GLN A 449 33.79 -19.26 7.34
N ASP A 450 34.71 -19.15 6.38
CA ASP A 450 35.39 -17.88 6.07
C ASP A 450 34.40 -16.80 5.60
N ASP A 451 33.40 -17.17 4.79
CA ASP A 451 32.37 -16.24 4.33
C ASP A 451 31.46 -15.80 5.49
N GLN A 452 31.13 -16.72 6.39
CA GLN A 452 30.41 -16.39 7.62
C GLN A 452 31.26 -15.45 8.50
N ASN A 453 32.57 -15.71 8.66
CA ASN A 453 33.48 -14.88 9.45
C ASN A 453 33.61 -13.46 8.84
N ARG A 454 33.66 -13.36 7.52
CA ARG A 454 33.61 -12.07 6.79
C ARG A 454 32.29 -11.33 6.99
N ALA A 455 31.16 -12.05 6.98
CA ALA A 455 29.85 -11.45 7.23
C ALA A 455 29.71 -10.95 8.67
N LEU A 456 30.21 -11.71 9.64
CA LEU A 456 30.26 -11.32 11.05
C LEU A 456 31.11 -10.05 11.24
N LEU A 457 32.33 -10.00 10.70
CA LEU A 457 33.18 -8.82 10.79
C LEU A 457 32.52 -7.58 10.18
N ARG A 458 31.85 -7.73 9.02
CA ARG A 458 31.08 -6.64 8.42
C ARG A 458 29.98 -6.11 9.35
N GLU A 459 29.25 -7.00 10.02
CA GLU A 459 28.20 -6.62 10.97
C GLU A 459 28.79 -5.93 12.21
N VAL A 460 29.93 -6.40 12.72
CA VAL A 460 30.65 -5.78 13.84
C VAL A 460 31.10 -4.36 13.49
N ILE A 461 31.72 -4.18 12.33
CA ILE A 461 32.21 -2.87 11.86
C ILE A 461 31.03 -1.92 11.65
N LYS A 462 29.97 -2.40 10.97
CA LYS A 462 28.76 -1.62 10.67
C LYS A 462 28.12 -1.04 11.94
N ARG A 463 28.06 -1.81 13.02
CA ARG A 463 27.40 -1.42 14.29
C ARG A 463 28.29 -0.61 15.24
N GLY A 464 29.58 -0.47 14.94
CA GLY A 464 30.49 0.43 15.65
C GLY A 464 31.06 -0.10 16.97
N GLU A 465 31.59 0.84 17.77
CA GLU A 465 32.41 0.56 18.97
C GLU A 465 31.74 -0.32 20.05
N PRO A 466 30.44 -0.19 20.37
CA PRO A 466 29.81 -1.03 21.39
C PRO A 466 29.81 -2.52 20.99
N THR A 467 29.51 -2.80 19.72
CA THR A 467 29.51 -4.16 19.17
C THR A 467 30.92 -4.70 19.05
N TYR A 468 31.88 -3.87 18.65
CA TYR A 468 33.30 -4.22 18.61
C TYR A 468 33.85 -4.63 19.98
N THR A 469 33.50 -3.89 21.03
CA THR A 469 33.89 -4.21 22.40
C THR A 469 33.37 -5.59 22.83
N VAL A 470 32.09 -5.88 22.56
CA VAL A 470 31.50 -7.18 22.89
C VAL A 470 32.06 -8.31 22.02
N PHE A 471 32.39 -8.03 20.76
CA PHE A 471 33.08 -8.97 19.88
C PHE A 471 34.47 -9.36 20.43
N ILE A 472 35.24 -8.41 20.96
CA ILE A 472 36.51 -8.70 21.63
C ILE A 472 36.30 -9.60 22.86
N TYR A 473 35.26 -9.36 23.67
CA TYR A 473 34.93 -10.23 24.79
C TYR A 473 34.44 -11.63 24.33
N ALA A 474 33.71 -11.70 23.22
CA ALA A 474 33.28 -12.95 22.61
C ALA A 474 34.49 -13.79 22.17
N LEU A 475 35.49 -13.15 21.54
CA LEU A 475 36.76 -13.79 21.18
C LEU A 475 37.50 -14.32 22.42
N LEU A 476 37.62 -13.53 23.49
CA LEU A 476 38.24 -13.96 24.75
C LEU A 476 37.55 -15.20 25.35
N THR A 477 36.23 -15.17 25.41
CA THR A 477 35.43 -16.23 26.05
C THR A 477 35.31 -17.49 25.19
N SER A 478 35.42 -17.36 23.87
CA SER A 478 35.39 -18.47 22.92
C SER A 478 36.77 -19.09 22.65
N GLY A 479 37.80 -18.70 23.43
CA GLY A 479 39.13 -19.31 23.37
C GLY A 479 40.09 -18.72 22.35
N TYR A 480 39.87 -17.47 21.92
CA TYR A 480 40.74 -16.72 21.01
C TYR A 480 41.40 -15.50 21.68
N PRO A 481 42.13 -15.68 22.80
CA PRO A 481 42.69 -14.56 23.56
C PRO A 481 43.78 -13.79 22.79
N ASP A 482 44.54 -14.46 21.94
CA ASP A 482 45.61 -13.83 21.15
C ASP A 482 45.02 -12.81 20.16
N LEU A 483 43.98 -13.19 19.41
CA LEU A 483 43.26 -12.30 18.50
C LEU A 483 42.59 -11.15 19.25
N ALA A 484 41.97 -11.44 20.40
CA ALA A 484 41.30 -10.42 21.19
C ALA A 484 42.29 -9.38 21.79
N ASN A 485 43.48 -9.83 22.21
CA ASN A 485 44.51 -8.94 22.74
C ASN A 485 45.12 -8.07 21.64
N GLU A 486 45.33 -8.62 20.44
CA GLU A 486 45.83 -7.90 19.27
C GLU A 486 44.87 -6.78 18.82
N LEU A 487 43.56 -7.08 18.83
CA LEU A 487 42.49 -6.10 18.58
C LEU A 487 42.39 -5.00 19.66
N LYS A 488 42.86 -5.26 20.90
CA LYS A 488 42.88 -4.27 21.99
C LYS A 488 44.10 -3.35 21.93
N SER A 489 45.25 -3.89 21.54
CA SER A 489 46.52 -3.14 21.52
C SER A 489 46.55 -2.01 20.50
N ASP A 490 45.73 -2.08 19.45
CA ASP A 490 45.75 -1.09 18.37
C ASP A 490 44.95 0.20 18.70
N GLY A 491 44.19 0.23 19.80
CA GLY A 491 43.37 1.39 20.21
C GLY A 491 43.92 2.21 21.37
N GLN A 492 45.05 1.84 21.96
CA GLN A 492 45.67 2.57 23.07
C GLN A 492 47.14 2.90 22.77
N GLU A 493 47.38 3.98 22.03
CA GLU A 493 48.64 4.70 22.22
C GLU A 493 48.70 5.18 23.69
N GLU A 494 49.87 4.99 24.31
CA GLU A 494 50.18 5.13 25.74
C GLU A 494 50.05 6.57 26.29
N GLY A 495 48.87 7.18 26.14
CA GLY A 495 48.63 8.59 26.40
C GLY A 495 47.46 8.88 27.33
N SER A 496 47.29 8.16 28.44
CA SER A 496 46.67 8.64 29.71
C SER A 496 46.14 7.49 30.57
N SER A 497 47.05 6.76 31.22
CA SER A 497 46.69 5.86 32.30
C SER A 497 46.64 6.62 33.65
N ALA A 498 45.62 7.47 33.86
CA ALA A 498 45.32 8.01 35.20
C ALA A 498 43.93 8.67 35.37
N ALA A 499 42.83 8.23 34.73
CA ALA A 499 41.51 8.79 35.09
C ALA A 499 40.28 7.97 34.62
N ILE A 500 40.17 6.66 34.85
CA ILE A 500 38.86 5.98 34.76
C ILE A 500 38.68 5.01 35.93
N VAL A 501 38.56 5.57 37.13
CA VAL A 501 37.81 5.00 38.24
C VAL A 501 36.98 6.13 38.81
N GLN A 502 35.84 6.42 38.18
CA GLN A 502 34.68 7.07 38.81
C GLN A 502 33.52 7.09 37.80
N THR A 503 32.67 6.08 37.89
CA THR A 503 31.32 6.08 37.36
C THR A 503 30.50 7.13 38.11
N GLY A 504 30.44 8.35 37.57
CA GLY A 504 29.57 9.43 38.02
C GLY A 504 28.35 9.55 37.12
N ASN A 505 27.17 9.60 37.76
CA ASN A 505 25.83 9.77 37.20
C ASN A 505 25.78 10.66 35.95
N ILE A 506 25.47 10.04 34.80
CA ILE A 506 24.92 10.75 33.64
C ILE A 506 23.39 10.63 33.74
N GLU A 507 22.73 11.73 34.08
CA GLU A 507 21.27 11.84 34.03
C GLU A 507 20.79 11.80 32.57
N ASN A 508 20.29 10.65 32.15
CA ASN A 508 19.64 10.44 30.85
C ASN A 508 18.28 11.16 30.80
N LYS A 509 18.24 12.36 30.21
CA LYS A 509 17.01 13.01 29.75
C LYS A 509 16.93 12.90 28.23
N GLY A 510 16.11 11.95 27.74
CA GLY A 510 15.76 11.86 26.31
C GLY A 510 15.52 10.46 25.70
N LEU A 511 15.48 9.38 26.48
CA LEU A 511 15.38 7.99 25.97
C LEU A 511 14.11 7.27 26.45
N SER A 512 12.90 7.77 26.18
CA SER A 512 11.69 7.25 26.84
C SER A 512 10.73 6.36 26.04
N ASN A 513 10.86 6.15 24.73
CA ASN A 513 9.72 5.56 23.98
C ASN A 513 9.95 4.18 23.33
N TRP A 514 11.17 3.65 23.27
CA TRP A 514 11.43 2.24 22.93
C TRP A 514 11.87 1.49 24.17
N THR A 515 10.90 1.00 24.94
CA THR A 515 11.17 0.07 26.03
C THR A 515 11.16 -1.32 25.45
N VAL A 516 12.35 -1.90 25.23
CA VAL A 516 12.46 -3.33 24.92
C VAL A 516 11.66 -4.10 25.96
N PRO A 517 10.67 -4.91 25.54
CA PRO A 517 9.83 -5.62 26.48
C PRO A 517 10.67 -6.49 27.40
N MET A 518 10.44 -6.35 28.71
CA MET A 518 11.28 -6.95 29.74
C MET A 518 11.39 -8.48 29.61
N TYR A 519 10.37 -9.14 29.07
CA TYR A 519 10.38 -10.59 28.81
C TYR A 519 11.40 -11.00 27.74
N LYS A 520 11.66 -10.18 26.72
CA LYS A 520 12.68 -10.48 25.69
C LYS A 520 14.07 -10.49 26.31
N VAL A 521 14.36 -9.50 27.17
CA VAL A 521 15.62 -9.44 27.90
C VAL A 521 15.81 -10.66 28.80
N ARG A 522 14.76 -11.10 29.49
CA ARG A 522 14.79 -12.30 30.33
C ARG A 522 15.04 -13.58 29.53
N LEU A 523 14.37 -13.74 28.38
CA LEU A 523 14.58 -14.86 27.47
C LEU A 523 16.02 -14.88 26.93
N GLN A 524 16.55 -13.73 26.52
CA GLN A 524 17.91 -13.63 25.97
C GLN A 524 18.99 -13.89 27.03
N LYS A 525 18.86 -13.34 28.24
CA LYS A 525 19.81 -13.60 29.34
C LYS A 525 19.85 -15.07 29.77
N ASN A 526 18.81 -15.84 29.46
CA ASN A 526 18.73 -17.27 29.74
C ASN A 526 18.86 -18.13 28.48
N TYR A 527 19.25 -17.55 27.34
CA TYR A 527 19.25 -18.24 26.05
C TYR A 527 20.04 -19.55 26.08
N SER A 528 21.28 -19.53 26.59
CA SER A 528 22.12 -20.74 26.72
C SER A 528 21.46 -21.82 27.58
N ASN A 529 20.97 -21.45 28.77
CA ASN A 529 20.28 -22.39 29.66
C ASN A 529 19.06 -23.02 28.98
N ILE A 530 18.30 -22.24 28.21
CA ILE A 530 17.11 -22.71 27.50
C ILE A 530 17.50 -23.69 26.39
N ILE A 531 18.48 -23.33 25.55
CA ILE A 531 18.86 -24.18 24.40
C ILE A 531 19.47 -25.51 24.83
N ASP A 532 20.17 -25.54 25.97
CA ASP A 532 20.88 -26.73 26.44
C ASP A 532 20.01 -27.67 27.28
N SER A 533 18.97 -27.15 27.95
CA SER A 533 18.25 -27.91 28.97
C SER A 533 16.91 -28.50 28.53
N ILE A 534 16.25 -27.91 27.53
CA ILE A 534 14.83 -28.19 27.24
C ILE A 534 14.64 -29.30 26.20
N GLN A 535 13.70 -30.21 26.45
CA GLN A 535 13.09 -31.08 25.44
C GLN A 535 11.85 -30.39 24.85
N HIS A 536 11.94 -30.01 23.58
CA HIS A 536 11.00 -29.09 22.95
C HIS A 536 9.59 -29.68 22.70
N GLU A 537 9.43 -31.01 22.59
CA GLU A 537 8.21 -31.65 22.07
C GLU A 537 6.96 -31.26 22.87
N GLN A 538 7.00 -31.45 24.19
CA GLN A 538 5.86 -31.17 25.07
C GLN A 538 5.56 -29.67 25.18
N ILE A 539 6.58 -28.83 25.03
CA ILE A 539 6.45 -27.38 25.08
C ILE A 539 5.82 -26.89 23.78
N VAL A 540 6.28 -27.36 22.63
CA VAL A 540 5.73 -27.01 21.32
C VAL A 540 4.27 -27.43 21.22
N ASP A 541 3.91 -28.64 21.67
CA ASP A 541 2.51 -29.08 21.71
C ASP A 541 1.63 -28.18 22.57
N HIS A 542 2.12 -27.75 23.75
CA HIS A 542 1.42 -26.79 24.60
C HIS A 542 1.23 -25.45 23.87
N LEU A 543 2.28 -24.93 23.23
CA LEU A 543 2.23 -23.65 22.53
C LEU A 543 1.30 -23.68 21.31
N ILE A 544 1.21 -24.80 20.59
CA ILE A 544 0.20 -24.97 19.52
C ILE A 544 -1.21 -24.99 20.12
N SER A 545 -1.44 -25.72 21.22
CA SER A 545 -2.75 -25.81 21.87
C SER A 545 -3.28 -24.46 22.42
N ARG A 546 -2.41 -23.46 22.49
CA ARG A 546 -2.69 -22.11 22.96
C ARG A 546 -2.62 -21.07 21.83
N ASP A 547 -2.55 -21.51 20.58
CA ASP A 547 -2.44 -20.66 19.39
C ASP A 547 -1.23 -19.70 19.44
N VAL A 548 -0.16 -20.07 20.15
CA VAL A 548 1.10 -19.32 20.20
C VAL A 548 2.02 -19.72 19.04
N LEU A 549 2.01 -21.01 18.67
CA LEU A 549 2.73 -21.53 17.51
C LEU A 549 1.74 -22.07 16.49
N THR A 550 1.99 -21.78 15.23
CA THR A 550 1.30 -22.40 14.10
C THR A 550 1.82 -23.82 13.85
N ILE A 551 1.02 -24.63 13.14
CA ILE A 551 1.44 -25.96 12.71
C ILE A 551 2.68 -25.89 11.80
N ALA A 552 2.78 -24.86 10.96
CA ALA A 552 3.93 -24.66 10.08
C ALA A 552 5.21 -24.39 10.87
N GLU A 553 5.16 -23.53 11.90
CA GLU A 553 6.31 -23.26 12.77
C GLU A 553 6.74 -24.50 13.56
N SER A 554 5.78 -25.30 14.03
CA SER A 554 6.07 -26.59 14.66
C SER A 554 6.79 -27.54 13.71
N GLN A 555 6.36 -27.63 12.45
CA GLN A 555 7.03 -28.43 11.43
C GLN A 555 8.46 -27.91 11.16
N MET A 556 8.66 -26.59 11.13
CA MET A 556 9.98 -25.99 10.98
C MET A 556 10.92 -26.31 12.14
N ILE A 557 10.42 -26.26 13.39
CA ILE A 557 11.19 -26.64 14.58
C ILE A 557 11.55 -28.13 14.49
N ASN A 558 10.56 -28.99 14.19
CA ASN A 558 10.75 -30.43 14.11
C ASN A 558 11.67 -30.89 12.97
N ALA A 559 11.79 -30.09 11.91
CA ALA A 559 12.70 -30.35 10.79
C ALA A 559 14.18 -30.18 11.16
N CYS A 560 14.51 -29.48 12.26
CA CYS A 560 15.90 -29.36 12.71
C CYS A 560 16.40 -30.71 13.28
N PRO A 561 17.58 -31.20 12.86
CA PRO A 561 18.05 -32.55 13.17
C PRO A 561 18.47 -32.74 14.64
N ALA A 562 19.00 -31.72 15.31
CA ALA A 562 19.52 -31.81 16.68
C ALA A 562 18.68 -31.01 17.68
N GLN A 563 18.52 -31.53 18.90
CA GLN A 563 17.68 -30.91 19.95
C GLN A 563 18.05 -29.44 20.23
N ILE A 564 19.35 -29.13 20.28
CA ILE A 564 19.85 -27.75 20.45
C ILE A 564 19.37 -26.85 19.30
N GLN A 565 19.40 -27.33 18.06
CA GLN A 565 18.93 -26.56 16.91
C GLN A 565 17.42 -26.34 16.94
N LYS A 566 16.65 -27.36 17.38
CA LYS A 566 15.20 -27.23 17.61
C LYS A 566 14.91 -26.16 18.66
N ASN A 567 15.63 -26.18 19.79
CA ASN A 567 15.49 -25.18 20.86
C ASN A 567 15.89 -23.77 20.41
N ARG A 568 16.97 -23.65 19.61
CA ARG A 568 17.36 -22.37 19.00
C ARG A 568 16.23 -21.82 18.13
N LYS A 569 15.63 -22.66 17.28
CA LYS A 569 14.51 -22.25 16.41
C LYS A 569 13.26 -21.85 17.20
N LEU A 570 12.96 -22.57 18.29
CA LEU A 570 11.89 -22.21 19.21
C LEU A 570 12.14 -20.84 19.87
N MET A 571 13.35 -20.62 20.39
CA MET A 571 13.72 -19.35 21.03
C MET A 571 13.63 -18.17 20.08
N ASP A 572 14.05 -18.39 18.85
CA ASP A 572 13.97 -17.39 17.79
C ASP A 572 12.50 -16.98 17.52
N ILE A 573 11.56 -17.91 17.53
CA ILE A 573 10.13 -17.59 17.44
C ILE A 573 9.64 -16.85 18.70
N LEU A 574 10.03 -17.30 19.89
CA LEU A 574 9.61 -16.67 21.16
C LEU A 574 10.13 -15.23 21.33
N LEU A 575 11.32 -14.92 20.82
CA LEU A 575 11.89 -13.57 20.85
C LEU A 575 11.19 -12.60 19.89
N HIS A 576 10.58 -13.12 18.83
CA HIS A 576 9.73 -12.36 17.92
C HIS A 576 8.25 -12.36 18.32
N GLY A 577 7.85 -13.31 19.17
CA GLY A 577 6.50 -13.43 19.69
C GLY A 577 6.11 -12.30 20.65
N SER A 578 4.82 -12.31 21.01
CA SER A 578 4.23 -11.36 21.97
C SER A 578 4.53 -11.75 23.43
N GLU A 579 4.20 -10.87 24.38
CA GLU A 579 4.28 -11.20 25.81
C GLU A 579 3.43 -12.43 26.16
N HIS A 580 2.33 -12.65 25.45
CA HIS A 580 1.51 -13.85 25.61
C HIS A 580 2.30 -15.13 25.30
N ALA A 581 3.12 -15.13 24.26
CA ALA A 581 3.97 -16.27 23.90
C ALA A 581 4.97 -16.61 25.02
N TYR A 582 5.57 -15.58 25.62
CA TYR A 582 6.43 -15.74 26.79
C TYR A 582 5.71 -16.33 28.00
N ILE A 583 4.51 -15.81 28.32
CA ILE A 583 3.71 -16.30 29.46
C ILE A 583 3.34 -17.77 29.26
N GLU A 584 2.87 -18.15 28.07
CA GLU A 584 2.51 -19.54 27.77
C GLU A 584 3.73 -20.45 27.71
N PHE A 585 4.90 -19.95 27.28
CA PHE A 585 6.16 -20.68 27.36
C PHE A 585 6.55 -20.99 28.82
N LEU A 586 6.47 -20.01 29.73
CA LEU A 586 6.72 -20.25 31.15
C LEU A 586 5.71 -21.23 31.77
N LYS A 587 4.43 -21.16 31.38
CA LYS A 587 3.43 -22.14 31.80
C LYS A 587 3.74 -23.54 31.29
N ALA A 588 4.21 -23.66 30.04
CA ALA A 588 4.64 -24.94 29.48
C ALA A 588 5.80 -25.54 30.27
N LEU A 589 6.81 -24.73 30.62
CA LEU A 589 7.94 -25.17 31.45
C LEU A 589 7.49 -25.61 32.85
N ARG A 590 6.55 -24.90 33.48
CA ARG A 590 6.03 -25.26 34.81
C ARG A 590 5.16 -26.50 34.85
N LYS A 591 4.61 -26.94 33.71
CA LYS A 591 3.83 -28.18 33.65
C LYS A 591 4.70 -29.41 33.86
N ASP A 592 5.97 -29.33 33.47
CA ASP A 592 6.94 -30.38 33.74
C ASP A 592 7.77 -30.00 34.98
N SER A 593 7.72 -30.84 36.01
CA SER A 593 8.50 -30.65 37.23
C SER A 593 10.01 -30.49 36.97
N VAL A 594 10.52 -31.05 35.86
CA VAL A 594 11.94 -30.96 35.48
C VAL A 594 12.35 -29.53 35.10
N TYR A 595 11.44 -28.74 34.51
CA TYR A 595 11.76 -27.38 34.04
C TYR A 595 11.19 -26.26 34.92
N SER A 596 10.51 -26.59 36.02
CA SER A 596 9.92 -25.59 36.92
C SER A 596 10.98 -24.61 37.46
N GLU A 597 12.15 -25.11 37.86
CA GLU A 597 13.26 -24.25 38.34
C GLU A 597 13.79 -23.33 37.24
N LEU A 598 13.85 -23.81 35.98
CA LEU A 598 14.27 -23.01 34.85
C LEU A 598 13.25 -21.90 34.55
N ALA A 599 11.95 -22.19 34.62
CA ALA A 599 10.89 -21.21 34.46
C ALA A 599 11.00 -20.08 35.50
N ASP A 600 11.21 -20.45 36.77
CA ASP A 600 11.36 -19.49 37.86
C ASP A 600 12.65 -18.68 37.72
N LYS A 601 13.74 -19.31 37.25
CA LYS A 601 14.99 -18.60 36.94
C LYS A 601 14.79 -17.56 35.85
N ILE A 602 14.09 -17.89 34.76
CA ILE A 602 13.80 -16.96 33.66
C ILE A 602 12.93 -15.80 34.16
N GLU A 603 11.84 -16.10 34.85
CA GLU A 603 10.89 -15.08 35.32
C GLU A 603 11.51 -14.11 36.33
N ASN A 604 12.38 -14.62 37.22
CA ASN A 604 13.06 -13.83 38.25
C ASN A 604 14.39 -13.23 37.80
N THR A 605 14.79 -13.39 36.53
CA THR A 605 16.03 -12.81 36.02
C THR A 605 15.98 -11.29 36.13
N THR A 606 16.92 -10.71 36.88
CA THR A 606 17.06 -9.27 37.05
C THR A 606 17.46 -8.62 35.73
N VAL A 607 16.66 -7.66 35.27
CA VAL A 607 16.92 -6.85 34.08
C VAL A 607 17.47 -5.50 34.54
N ALA A 608 18.75 -5.24 34.31
CA ALA A 608 19.37 -3.97 34.64
C ALA A 608 19.14 -2.95 33.51
N SER A 609 19.16 -1.65 33.82
CA SER A 609 19.02 -0.59 32.80
C SER A 609 20.06 -0.70 31.69
N ARG A 610 21.27 -1.17 32.01
CA ARG A 610 22.33 -1.45 31.02
C ARG A 610 21.92 -2.54 30.02
N ASP A 611 21.18 -3.54 30.45
CA ASP A 611 20.75 -4.64 29.59
C ASP A 611 19.73 -4.13 28.56
N ILE A 612 18.86 -3.21 28.96
CA ILE A 612 17.88 -2.55 28.08
C ILE A 612 18.58 -1.59 27.10
N SER A 613 19.56 -0.81 27.58
CA SER A 613 20.29 0.12 26.71
C SER A 613 21.11 -0.59 25.63
N THR A 614 21.72 -1.74 25.95
CA THR A 614 22.47 -2.52 24.95
C THR A 614 21.55 -3.00 23.83
N ILE A 615 20.34 -3.43 24.15
CA ILE A 615 19.36 -3.89 23.15
C ILE A 615 18.86 -2.71 22.31
N ASN A 616 18.51 -1.58 22.94
CA ASN A 616 18.08 -0.39 22.23
C ASN A 616 19.15 0.14 21.27
N GLY A 617 20.43 -0.01 21.61
CA GLY A 617 21.54 0.35 20.73
C GLY A 617 21.75 -0.60 19.55
N CYS A 618 21.04 -1.73 19.49
CA CYS A 618 21.17 -2.71 18.41
C CYS A 618 19.94 -2.80 17.51
N PHE A 619 18.85 -2.14 17.90
CA PHE A 619 17.68 -1.86 17.05
C PHE A 619 17.69 -0.45 16.47
N LYS A 620 18.61 0.40 16.94
CA LYS A 620 19.19 1.47 16.13
C LYS A 620 20.28 0.85 15.28
#